data_AF-A0A1I5VJV2-F1
#
_entry.id   AF-A0A1I5VJV2-F1
#
_cell.length_a   1.000
_cell.length_b   1.000
_cell.length_c   1.000
_cell.angle_alpha   90.00
_cell.angle_beta   90.00
_cell.angle_gamma   90.00
#
_symmetry.space_group_name_H-M   'P 1'
#
loop_
_entity.id
_entity.type
_entity.pdbx_description
1 polymer ?
#
loop_
_entity_poly.entity_id
_entity_poly.type
_entity_poly.pdbx_seq_one_letter_code
_entity_poly.pdbx_strand_id
1 'polypeptide(L)'
;MSRLKDLRQYVDKKLNKMEDEDKRTSAIAHLYGVSLAAQMIAKKRGLDPELAAMAAMLHDMHAYKTGSYDDHAHLGADYARKILTKLELTTPEETDIICSAIYHHDDKLTVDSPMDEVLKDADVIHHCVNDLSKPIKEKEQARFDSLMKEFGMTK
;
A
#
# COMPACT_ATOMS: atom_id res chain seq x y z
N MET A 1 22.13 -4.99 4.09
CA MET A 1 21.01 -4.21 4.66
C MET A 1 19.74 -4.64 3.94
N SER A 2 18.55 -4.56 4.56
CA SER A 2 17.29 -4.94 3.89
C SER A 2 16.78 -3.76 3.05
N ARG A 3 16.39 -4.00 1.79
CA ARG A 3 15.87 -2.97 0.87
C ARG A 3 14.67 -2.24 1.47
N LEU A 4 13.77 -2.99 2.10
CA LEU A 4 12.61 -2.46 2.80
C LEU A 4 13.00 -1.53 3.98
N LYS A 5 14.07 -1.85 4.71
CA LYS A 5 14.57 -0.97 5.78
C LYS A 5 15.03 0.38 5.22
N ASP A 6 15.77 0.36 4.11
CA ASP A 6 16.30 1.58 3.49
C ASP A 6 15.16 2.43 2.89
N LEU A 7 14.16 1.78 2.29
CA LEU A 7 12.94 2.44 1.84
C LEU A 7 12.17 3.10 2.99
N ARG A 8 11.97 2.39 4.10
CA ARG A 8 11.29 2.92 5.30
C ARG A 8 11.99 4.15 5.85
N GLN A 9 13.32 4.13 5.95
CA GLN A 9 14.08 5.31 6.37
C GLN A 9 13.85 6.51 5.44
N TYR A 10 13.72 6.29 4.13
CA TYR A 10 13.39 7.35 3.19
C TYR A 10 11.95 7.87 3.39
N VAL A 11 10.98 6.97 3.51
CA VAL A 11 9.56 7.31 3.73
C VAL A 11 9.37 8.06 5.05
N ASP A 12 9.94 7.57 6.15
CA ASP A 12 9.84 8.21 7.47
C ASP A 12 10.41 9.65 7.43
N LYS A 13 11.56 9.86 6.75
CA LYS A 13 12.12 11.21 6.55
C LYS A 13 11.21 12.14 5.76
N LYS A 14 10.31 11.62 4.92
CA LYS A 14 9.32 12.42 4.20
C LYS A 14 8.10 12.71 5.08
N LEU A 15 7.56 11.71 5.77
CA LEU A 15 6.40 11.88 6.65
C LEU A 15 6.72 12.78 7.84
N ASN A 16 7.94 12.72 8.38
CA ASN A 16 8.40 13.61 9.46
C ASN A 16 8.47 15.09 9.09
N LYS A 17 8.22 15.45 7.82
CA LYS A 17 8.08 16.84 7.38
C LYS A 17 6.63 17.34 7.38
N MET A 18 5.65 16.45 7.61
CA MET A 18 4.26 16.86 7.78
C MET A 18 4.12 17.62 9.10
N GLU A 19 3.61 18.85 9.04
CA GLU A 19 3.46 19.74 10.20
C GLU A 19 2.35 19.28 11.13
N ASP A 20 1.22 18.83 10.57
CA ASP A 20 0.07 18.31 11.30
C ASP A 20 0.40 16.93 11.91
N GLU A 21 0.49 16.88 13.23
CA GLU A 21 0.95 15.70 13.96
C GLU A 21 -0.04 14.53 13.90
N ASP A 22 -1.34 14.83 13.90
CA ASP A 22 -2.39 13.82 13.82
C ASP A 22 -2.40 13.17 12.44
N LYS A 23 -2.32 14.00 11.37
CA LYS A 23 -2.20 13.49 10.00
C LYS A 23 -0.92 12.69 9.81
N ARG A 24 0.21 13.16 10.35
CA ARG A 24 1.49 12.45 10.29
C ARG A 24 1.38 11.08 10.97
N THR A 25 0.79 11.03 12.15
CA THR A 25 0.61 9.79 12.92
C THR A 25 -0.31 8.81 12.18
N SER A 26 -1.43 9.31 11.63
CA SER A 26 -2.34 8.51 10.82
C SER A 26 -1.67 7.97 9.55
N ALA A 27 -0.88 8.78 8.85
CA ALA A 27 -0.17 8.36 7.64
C ALA A 27 0.88 7.27 7.93
N ILE A 28 1.65 7.44 9.01
CA ILE A 28 2.63 6.42 9.45
C ILE A 28 1.91 5.13 9.81
N ALA A 29 0.87 5.19 10.64
CA ALA A 29 0.11 4.01 11.04
C ALA A 29 -0.46 3.27 9.82
N HIS A 30 -1.04 4.02 8.88
CA HIS A 30 -1.60 3.48 7.66
C HIS A 30 -0.55 2.77 6.79
N LEU A 31 0.53 3.45 6.41
CA LEU A 31 1.55 2.85 5.53
C LEU A 31 2.18 1.60 6.15
N TYR A 32 2.51 1.63 7.45
CA TYR A 32 3.09 0.47 8.11
C TYR A 32 2.08 -0.68 8.29
N GLY A 33 0.82 -0.36 8.58
CA GLY A 33 -0.25 -1.34 8.69
C GLY A 33 -0.55 -2.03 7.36
N VAL A 34 -0.68 -1.27 6.27
CA VAL A 34 -0.83 -1.82 4.91
C VAL A 34 0.42 -2.62 4.51
N SER A 35 1.62 -2.14 4.83
CA SER A 35 2.88 -2.86 4.55
C SER A 35 2.97 -4.21 5.26
N LEU A 36 2.47 -4.31 6.49
CA LEU A 36 2.40 -5.58 7.22
C LEU A 36 1.35 -6.52 6.59
N ALA A 37 0.15 -6.01 6.31
CA ALA A 37 -0.91 -6.79 5.67
C ALA A 37 -0.49 -7.33 4.30
N ALA A 38 0.14 -6.48 3.46
CA ALA A 38 0.64 -6.84 2.14
C ALA A 38 1.65 -8.01 2.19
N GLN A 39 2.57 -8.00 3.16
CA GLN A 39 3.51 -9.12 3.35
C GLN A 39 2.79 -10.44 3.69
N MET A 40 1.79 -10.38 4.57
CA MET A 40 1.02 -11.57 4.96
C MET A 40 0.22 -12.12 3.79
N ILE A 41 -0.47 -11.26 3.05
CA ILE A 41 -1.29 -11.62 1.88
C ILE A 41 -0.38 -12.17 0.78
N ALA A 42 0.71 -11.49 0.42
CA ALA A 42 1.67 -11.96 -0.58
C ALA A 42 2.20 -13.35 -0.25
N LYS A 43 2.60 -13.56 1.01
CA LYS A 43 3.10 -14.87 1.47
C LYS A 43 2.05 -15.98 1.36
N LYS A 44 0.79 -15.68 1.69
CA LYS A 44 -0.32 -16.64 1.55
C LYS A 44 -0.62 -16.97 0.08
N ARG A 45 -0.46 -16.00 -0.82
CA ARG A 45 -0.73 -16.12 -2.25
C ARG A 45 0.48 -16.56 -3.10
N GLY A 46 1.63 -16.82 -2.47
CA GLY A 46 2.84 -17.27 -3.17
C GLY A 46 3.55 -16.18 -3.99
N LEU A 47 3.37 -14.91 -3.62
CA LEU A 47 4.00 -13.74 -4.24
C LEU A 47 5.15 -13.21 -3.37
N ASP A 48 5.97 -12.31 -3.92
CA ASP A 48 7.10 -11.70 -3.20
C ASP A 48 6.63 -10.75 -2.09
N PRO A 49 6.85 -11.09 -0.79
CA PRO A 49 6.41 -10.23 0.30
C PRO A 49 7.21 -8.93 0.43
N GLU A 50 8.48 -8.89 0.01
CA GLU A 50 9.29 -7.68 0.10
C GLU A 50 8.79 -6.64 -0.92
N LEU A 51 8.52 -7.05 -2.17
CA LEU A 51 7.93 -6.15 -3.17
C LEU A 51 6.54 -5.65 -2.75
N ALA A 52 5.70 -6.52 -2.20
CA ALA A 52 4.39 -6.14 -1.68
C ALA A 52 4.51 -5.11 -0.55
N ALA A 53 5.45 -5.31 0.38
CA ALA A 53 5.74 -4.37 1.46
C ALA A 53 6.19 -3.00 0.94
N MET A 54 7.04 -3.00 -0.10
CA MET A 54 7.58 -1.78 -0.71
C MET A 54 6.51 -1.00 -1.46
N ALA A 55 5.64 -1.69 -2.22
CA ALA A 55 4.48 -1.07 -2.86
C ALA A 55 3.55 -0.42 -1.83
N ALA A 56 3.22 -1.15 -0.76
CA ALA A 56 2.41 -0.65 0.34
C ALA A 56 3.01 0.57 1.05
N MET A 57 4.33 0.61 1.27
CA MET A 57 4.99 1.79 1.86
C MET A 57 4.96 3.03 0.95
N LEU A 58 4.72 2.87 -0.35
CA LEU A 58 4.82 3.93 -1.34
C LEU A 58 3.46 4.40 -1.89
N HIS A 59 2.41 3.59 -1.79
CA HIS A 59 1.17 3.80 -2.55
C HIS A 59 0.55 5.20 -2.39
N ASP A 60 0.49 5.70 -1.15
CA ASP A 60 -0.09 7.00 -0.80
C ASP A 60 0.92 8.14 -0.69
N MET A 61 2.21 7.89 -0.97
CA MET A 61 3.26 8.89 -0.73
C MET A 61 3.11 10.16 -1.56
N HIS A 62 2.48 10.08 -2.74
CA HIS A 62 2.14 11.27 -3.51
C HIS A 62 1.10 12.12 -2.78
N ALA A 63 0.02 11.50 -2.29
CA ALA A 63 -1.04 12.20 -1.55
C ALA A 63 -0.50 12.86 -0.27
N TYR A 64 0.32 12.16 0.51
CA TYR A 64 0.94 12.76 1.71
C TYR A 64 1.90 13.90 1.41
N LYS A 65 2.56 13.87 0.24
CA LYS A 65 3.47 14.94 -0.19
C LYS A 65 2.71 16.19 -0.64
N THR A 66 1.61 16.03 -1.37
CA THR A 66 0.88 17.16 -1.99
C THR A 66 -0.29 17.65 -1.14
N GLY A 67 -0.79 16.82 -0.23
CA GLY A 67 -2.03 17.05 0.51
C GLY A 67 -3.29 16.80 -0.33
N SER A 68 -3.19 16.17 -1.50
CA SER A 68 -4.33 15.86 -2.36
C SER A 68 -4.38 14.38 -2.76
N TYR A 69 -5.57 13.80 -2.71
CA TYR A 69 -5.88 12.46 -3.18
C TYR A 69 -6.35 12.42 -4.65
N ASP A 70 -6.43 13.57 -5.32
CA ASP A 70 -6.80 13.62 -6.74
C ASP A 70 -5.74 12.89 -7.58
N ASP A 71 -6.17 11.87 -8.33
CA ASP A 71 -5.31 11.07 -9.20
C ASP A 71 -4.09 10.44 -8.48
N HIS A 72 -4.21 10.21 -7.15
CA HIS A 72 -3.07 9.83 -6.31
C HIS A 72 -2.48 8.47 -6.66
N ALA A 73 -3.26 7.54 -7.20
CA ALA A 73 -2.76 6.24 -7.64
C ALA A 73 -1.82 6.37 -8.84
N HIS A 74 -2.23 7.08 -9.89
CA HIS A 74 -1.42 7.27 -11.10
C HIS A 74 -0.19 8.15 -10.83
N LEU A 75 -0.38 9.30 -10.19
CA LEU A 75 0.72 10.18 -9.80
C LEU A 75 1.62 9.53 -8.73
N GLY A 76 1.04 8.66 -7.90
CA GLY A 76 1.72 7.83 -6.91
C GLY A 76 2.67 6.84 -7.56
N ALA A 77 2.25 6.15 -8.62
CA ALA A 77 3.10 5.22 -9.35
C ALA A 77 4.33 5.92 -9.97
N ASP A 78 4.12 7.08 -10.60
CA ASP A 78 5.21 7.91 -11.12
C ASP A 78 6.16 8.40 -10.02
N TYR A 79 5.62 8.75 -8.86
CA TYR A 79 6.43 9.19 -7.73
C TYR A 79 7.22 8.04 -7.12
N ALA A 80 6.62 6.85 -6.99
CA ALA A 80 7.25 5.63 -6.52
C ALA A 80 8.42 5.23 -7.42
N ARG A 81 8.24 5.25 -8.74
CA ARG A 81 9.33 4.99 -9.71
C ARG A 81 10.53 5.89 -9.47
N LYS A 82 10.31 7.21 -9.32
CA LYS A 82 11.39 8.17 -9.03
C LYS A 82 12.12 7.86 -7.72
N ILE A 83 11.41 7.41 -6.70
CA ILE A 83 12.01 7.03 -5.41
C ILE A 83 12.86 5.76 -5.57
N LEU A 84 12.29 4.71 -6.17
CA LEU A 84 12.94 3.41 -6.34
C LEU A 84 14.20 3.52 -7.20
N THR A 85 14.14 4.24 -8.33
CA THR A 85 15.31 4.52 -9.17
C THR A 85 16.38 5.31 -8.42
N LYS A 86 15.98 6.34 -7.65
CA LYS A 86 16.93 7.15 -6.89
C LYS A 86 17.67 6.36 -5.81
N LEU A 87 17.00 5.40 -5.18
CA LEU A 87 17.55 4.61 -4.10
C LEU A 87 18.23 3.32 -4.58
N GLU A 88 18.12 3.00 -5.88
CA GLU A 88 18.67 1.79 -6.50
C GLU A 88 18.27 0.50 -5.77
N LEU A 89 17.02 0.44 -5.28
CA LEU A 89 16.54 -0.67 -4.46
C LEU A 89 16.03 -1.85 -5.29
N THR A 90 15.56 -1.62 -6.51
CA THR A 90 14.83 -2.60 -7.31
C THR A 90 15.41 -2.71 -8.72
N THR A 91 15.23 -3.87 -9.35
CA THR A 91 15.43 -3.99 -10.80
C THR A 91 14.34 -3.22 -11.56
N PRO A 92 14.49 -2.97 -12.87
CA PRO A 92 13.42 -2.39 -13.69
C PRO A 92 12.11 -3.18 -13.60
N GLU A 93 12.18 -4.51 -13.64
CA GLU A 93 11.01 -5.40 -13.59
C GLU A 93 10.31 -5.34 -12.22
N GLU A 94 11.08 -5.38 -11.12
CA GLU A 94 10.53 -5.20 -9.77
C GLU A 94 9.90 -3.81 -9.59
N THR A 95 10.50 -2.79 -10.19
CA THR A 95 9.97 -1.42 -10.18
C THR A 95 8.64 -1.35 -10.92
N ASP A 96 8.52 -2.01 -12.08
CA ASP A 96 7.28 -2.06 -12.85
C ASP A 96 6.16 -2.78 -12.09
N ILE A 97 6.47 -3.89 -11.41
CA ILE A 97 5.52 -4.59 -10.54
C ILE A 97 5.00 -3.67 -9.43
N ILE A 98 5.90 -2.99 -8.71
CA ILE A 98 5.51 -2.07 -7.63
C ILE A 98 4.67 -0.90 -8.19
N CYS A 99 5.08 -0.32 -9.32
CA CYS A 99 4.37 0.80 -9.91
C CYS A 99 2.99 0.39 -10.44
N SER A 100 2.84 -0.79 -11.04
CA SER A 100 1.55 -1.33 -11.46
C SER A 100 0.60 -1.45 -10.28
N ALA A 101 1.08 -2.04 -9.18
CA ALA A 101 0.26 -2.21 -8.00
C ALA A 101 -0.24 -0.86 -7.45
N ILE A 102 0.64 0.14 -7.37
CA ILE A 102 0.29 1.49 -6.93
C ILE A 102 -0.65 2.17 -7.94
N TYR A 103 -0.44 1.99 -9.24
CA TYR A 103 -1.26 2.63 -10.28
C TYR A 103 -2.73 2.18 -10.18
N HIS A 104 -2.98 0.90 -9.92
CA HIS A 104 -4.34 0.35 -9.88
C HIS A 104 -4.97 0.33 -8.47
N HIS A 105 -4.24 0.65 -7.40
CA HIS A 105 -4.68 0.31 -6.04
C HIS A 105 -6.01 0.96 -5.59
N ASP A 106 -6.41 2.13 -6.11
CA ASP A 106 -7.67 2.77 -5.73
C ASP A 106 -8.89 2.24 -6.51
N ASP A 107 -8.67 1.56 -7.64
CA ASP A 107 -9.72 0.84 -8.36
C ASP A 107 -9.99 -0.53 -7.72
N LYS A 108 -10.90 -0.51 -6.75
CA LYS A 108 -11.32 -1.70 -6.01
C LYS A 108 -12.28 -2.59 -6.79
N LEU A 109 -12.83 -2.14 -7.92
CA LEU A 109 -13.85 -2.90 -8.66
C LEU A 109 -13.25 -3.72 -9.80
N THR A 110 -12.11 -3.29 -10.32
CA THR A 110 -11.36 -4.02 -11.34
C THR A 110 -10.40 -5.04 -10.70
N VAL A 111 -10.22 -6.18 -11.36
CA VAL A 111 -9.21 -7.19 -11.02
C VAL A 111 -8.05 -7.03 -11.99
N ASP A 112 -6.86 -6.81 -11.44
CA ASP A 112 -5.62 -6.56 -12.20
C ASP A 112 -4.59 -7.67 -11.92
N SER A 113 -3.29 -7.32 -11.98
CA SER A 113 -2.21 -8.28 -11.78
C SER A 113 -2.15 -8.80 -10.34
N PRO A 114 -1.58 -9.99 -10.08
CA PRO A 114 -1.57 -10.59 -8.74
C PRO A 114 -0.99 -9.68 -7.64
N MET A 115 0.06 -8.90 -7.92
CA MET A 115 0.62 -7.95 -6.93
C MET A 115 -0.29 -6.75 -6.68
N ASP A 116 -0.99 -6.27 -7.71
CA ASP A 116 -1.95 -5.18 -7.63
C ASP A 116 -3.09 -5.57 -6.67
N GLU A 117 -3.57 -6.80 -6.81
CA GLU A 117 -4.58 -7.37 -5.93
C GLU A 117 -4.10 -7.52 -4.48
N VAL A 118 -2.82 -7.87 -4.25
CA VAL A 118 -2.23 -7.86 -2.90
C VAL A 118 -2.31 -6.47 -2.27
N LEU A 119 -1.92 -5.43 -3.00
CA LEU A 119 -1.91 -4.08 -2.46
C LEU A 119 -3.33 -3.55 -2.21
N LYS A 120 -4.26 -3.76 -3.15
CA LYS A 120 -5.67 -3.39 -2.99
C LYS A 120 -6.26 -4.01 -1.72
N ASP A 121 -5.99 -5.29 -1.51
CA ASP A 121 -6.54 -6.04 -0.40
C ASP A 121 -5.87 -5.70 0.93
N ALA A 122 -4.56 -5.44 0.94
CA ALA A 122 -3.84 -4.95 2.10
C ALA A 122 -4.37 -3.59 2.58
N ASP A 123 -4.67 -2.71 1.63
CA ASP A 123 -5.26 -1.39 1.88
C ASP A 123 -6.68 -1.52 2.44
N VAL A 124 -7.52 -2.37 1.83
CA VAL A 124 -8.87 -2.69 2.33
C VAL A 124 -8.84 -3.28 3.74
N ILE A 125 -7.92 -4.21 4.05
CA ILE A 125 -7.79 -4.74 5.42
C ILE A 125 -7.49 -3.62 6.40
N HIS A 126 -6.57 -2.71 6.08
CA HIS A 126 -6.25 -1.61 6.97
C HIS A 126 -7.46 -0.67 7.14
N HIS A 127 -8.17 -0.31 6.07
CA HIS A 127 -9.38 0.51 6.16
C HIS A 127 -10.45 -0.12 7.06
N CYS A 128 -10.67 -1.42 6.96
CA CYS A 128 -11.79 -2.10 7.61
C CYS A 128 -11.47 -2.59 9.03
N VAL A 129 -10.24 -3.02 9.29
CA VAL A 129 -9.87 -3.69 10.56
C VAL A 129 -9.16 -2.75 11.54
N ASN A 130 -8.57 -1.65 11.07
CA ASN A 130 -7.93 -0.68 11.95
C ASN A 130 -8.91 0.00 12.91
N ASP A 131 -10.18 0.15 12.51
CA ASP A 131 -11.25 0.69 13.34
C ASP A 131 -12.58 0.03 12.99
N LEU A 132 -12.91 -1.05 13.71
CA LEU A 132 -14.12 -1.86 13.50
C LEU A 132 -15.43 -1.10 13.81
N SER A 133 -15.37 0.11 14.37
CA SER A 133 -16.55 0.94 14.60
C SER A 133 -17.04 1.65 13.33
N LYS A 134 -16.18 1.75 12.31
CA LYS A 134 -16.50 2.42 11.05
C LYS A 134 -17.20 1.48 10.07
N PRO A 135 -18.18 1.99 9.31
CA PRO A 135 -18.76 1.21 8.22
C PRO A 135 -17.72 0.98 7.12
N ILE A 136 -17.78 -0.21 6.52
CA ILE A 136 -16.99 -0.53 5.34
C ILE A 136 -17.58 0.23 4.15
N LYS A 137 -16.72 0.80 3.30
CA LYS A 137 -17.16 1.51 2.09
C LYS A 137 -17.77 0.51 1.11
N GLU A 138 -18.84 0.90 0.42
CA GLU A 138 -19.53 0.02 -0.53
C GLU A 138 -18.57 -0.57 -1.59
N LYS A 139 -17.64 0.23 -2.11
CA LYS A 139 -16.63 -0.22 -3.09
C LYS A 139 -15.62 -1.25 -2.55
N GLU A 140 -15.50 -1.39 -1.24
CA GLU A 140 -14.55 -2.29 -0.56
C GLU A 140 -15.21 -3.56 -0.01
N GLN A 141 -16.53 -3.55 0.17
CA GLN A 141 -17.27 -4.63 0.86
C GLN A 141 -17.00 -6.02 0.27
N ALA A 142 -17.14 -6.17 -1.05
CA ALA A 142 -16.97 -7.47 -1.71
C ALA A 142 -15.53 -8.02 -1.57
N ARG A 143 -14.52 -7.14 -1.61
CA ARG A 143 -13.12 -7.51 -1.38
C ARG A 143 -12.90 -7.90 0.07
N PHE A 144 -13.41 -7.11 1.01
CA PHE A 144 -13.30 -7.40 2.43
C PHE A 144 -13.90 -8.76 2.79
N ASP A 145 -15.11 -9.06 2.31
CA ASP A 145 -15.78 -10.35 2.56
C ASP A 145 -14.98 -11.52 1.98
N SER A 146 -14.42 -11.34 0.78
CA SER A 146 -13.56 -12.33 0.12
C SER A 146 -12.29 -12.59 0.93
N LEU A 147 -11.68 -11.52 1.48
CA LEU A 147 -10.50 -11.62 2.35
C LEU A 147 -10.83 -12.34 3.65
N MET A 148 -11.92 -11.98 4.32
CA MET A 148 -12.33 -12.66 5.56
C MET A 148 -12.53 -14.17 5.32
N LYS A 149 -13.11 -14.56 4.19
CA LYS A 149 -13.23 -15.97 3.79
C LYS A 149 -11.87 -16.61 3.50
N GLU A 150 -11.01 -15.95 2.73
CA GLU A 150 -9.66 -16.42 2.39
C GLU A 150 -8.82 -16.69 3.65
N PHE A 151 -8.96 -15.85 4.69
CA PHE A 151 -8.26 -15.97 5.97
C PHE A 151 -9.00 -16.84 7.01
N GLY A 152 -10.17 -17.40 6.68
CA GLY A 152 -10.94 -18.24 7.60
C GLY A 152 -11.54 -17.48 8.80
N MET A 153 -11.80 -16.19 8.63
CA MET A 153 -12.38 -15.29 9.65
C MET A 153 -13.91 -15.17 9.53
N THR A 154 -14.54 -15.99 8.69
CA THR A 154 -15.99 -16.11 8.62
C THR A 154 -16.51 -17.00 9.74
N LYS A 155 -17.53 -16.54 10.47
CA LYS A 155 -18.24 -17.32 11.49
C LYS A 155 -19.02 -18.49 10.87
#